data_AF-A0A7X3Y7M0-F1
#
_entry.id   AF-A0A7X3Y7M0-F1
#
_cell.length_a   1.000
_cell.length_b   1.000
_cell.length_c   1.000
_cell.angle_alpha   90.00
_cell.angle_beta   90.00
_cell.angle_gamma   90.00
#
_symmetry.space_group_name_H-M   'P 1'
#
loop_
_entity.id
_entity.type
_entity.pdbx_description
1 polymer ?
#
loop_
_entity_poly.entity_id
_entity_poly.type
_entity_poly.pdbx_seq_one_letter_code
_entity_poly.pdbx_strand_id
1 'polypeptide(L)'
;MSDPLLSSFSIRHVAFRNRIMSTSHACGLEEGGMPGERYQAYHEEKAKGGIALTMFGGSSNVAVDSPSVFRQLDVGTDTVIPYLQRFSERIHGRGARLMCQITHLGRRGEPYAGQWLATVAPSRVRETLHRSIPKEMDSHDIDRIVRAYGAAARRCKEGGLDGIEALAGGHLIGQFLSPATNRRPDGFGGSLQNRCRFGLMVFEAIRKAAGDDFLVGFRYVIDEGAAGGLDFDSCVEIARIFEAEGHIDFFNAIYGRMDTEIGLAVDNMPGMASPLAPWLEPVGRFRREVSLPVFHAARIADIATARHAIAGGMLDMVAMTRAQIADPHLVRKLYDGEEARIRPCVGATHCMSPHRPVCLHNAATGRESALPHDVGRAPRRLRVVVVGGGPAGLEAARVAAERGHDVRLHEAANRLGGQVLLAAR
;
A
#
# COMPACT_ATOMS: atom_id res chain seq x y z
N MET A 1 -4.49 1.07 -30.68
CA MET A 1 -5.46 0.95 -29.56
C MET A 1 -4.99 1.87 -28.45
N SER A 2 -5.90 2.54 -27.74
CA SER A 2 -5.53 3.25 -26.51
C SER A 2 -4.99 2.25 -25.50
N ASP A 3 -3.92 2.61 -24.79
CA ASP A 3 -3.34 1.75 -23.76
C ASP A 3 -4.41 1.44 -22.69
N PRO A 4 -4.72 0.16 -22.39
CA PRO A 4 -5.75 -0.19 -21.40
C PRO A 4 -5.45 0.38 -20.01
N LEU A 5 -4.17 0.62 -19.67
CA LEU A 5 -3.80 1.25 -18.41
C LEU A 5 -4.30 2.68 -18.31
N LEU A 6 -4.42 3.40 -19.43
CA LEU A 6 -4.85 4.80 -19.48
C LEU A 6 -6.38 4.95 -19.62
N SER A 7 -7.11 3.83 -19.65
CA SER A 7 -8.58 3.84 -19.64
C SER A 7 -9.12 4.30 -18.28
N SER A 8 -10.18 5.09 -18.29
CA SER A 8 -10.86 5.47 -17.05
C SER A 8 -11.55 4.28 -16.38
N PHE A 9 -11.79 4.42 -15.08
CA PHE A 9 -12.50 3.44 -14.26
C PHE A 9 -13.34 4.16 -13.22
N SER A 10 -14.50 3.60 -12.85
CA SER A 10 -15.33 4.17 -11.80
C SER A 10 -15.78 3.08 -10.82
N ILE A 11 -15.82 3.43 -9.54
CA ILE A 11 -16.49 2.66 -8.50
C ILE A 11 -17.53 3.58 -7.89
N ARG A 12 -18.81 3.19 -7.95
CA ARG A 12 -19.95 4.08 -7.64
C ARG A 12 -19.82 5.40 -8.40
N HIS A 13 -19.84 6.54 -7.70
CA HIS A 13 -19.70 7.88 -8.28
C HIS A 13 -18.24 8.36 -8.36
N VAL A 14 -17.27 7.62 -7.82
CA VAL A 14 -15.86 8.03 -7.83
C VAL A 14 -15.21 7.59 -9.14
N ALA A 15 -14.84 8.58 -9.96
CA ALA A 15 -14.11 8.37 -11.20
C ALA A 15 -12.59 8.43 -10.99
N PHE A 16 -11.90 7.44 -11.55
CA PHE A 16 -10.45 7.29 -11.62
C PHE A 16 -9.99 7.54 -13.07
N ARG A 17 -9.00 8.43 -13.23
CA ARG A 17 -8.53 8.88 -14.56
C ARG A 17 -7.78 7.82 -15.36
N ASN A 18 -7.30 6.76 -14.72
CA ASN A 18 -6.62 5.62 -15.32
C ASN A 18 -6.68 4.40 -14.37
N ARG A 19 -6.10 3.28 -14.78
CA ARG A 19 -6.11 2.00 -14.05
C ARG A 19 -4.92 1.82 -13.09
N ILE A 20 -4.12 2.87 -12.84
CA ILE A 20 -2.87 2.75 -12.06
C ILE A 20 -3.05 3.39 -10.68
N MET A 21 -2.70 2.64 -9.64
CA MET A 21 -2.70 3.11 -8.25
C MET A 21 -1.40 2.82 -7.50
N SER A 22 -1.23 3.48 -6.35
CA SER A 22 -0.23 3.16 -5.33
C SER A 22 -0.99 2.73 -4.09
N THR A 23 -0.73 1.53 -3.57
CA THR A 23 -1.36 1.06 -2.32
C THR A 23 -0.76 1.75 -1.10
N SER A 24 -1.46 1.64 0.02
CA SER A 24 -0.94 2.05 1.32
C SER A 24 0.32 1.27 1.67
N HIS A 25 1.25 1.94 2.34
CA HIS A 25 2.54 1.42 2.75
C HIS A 25 3.12 2.35 3.81
N ALA A 26 3.70 1.79 4.88
CA ALA A 26 4.27 2.57 5.97
C ALA A 26 5.50 3.37 5.50
N CYS A 27 5.29 4.56 4.94
CA CYS A 27 6.35 5.36 4.32
C CYS A 27 7.28 6.02 5.35
N GLY A 28 6.93 6.04 6.65
CA GLY A 28 7.82 6.49 7.73
C GLY A 28 8.02 8.00 7.84
N LEU A 29 7.22 8.78 7.11
CA LEU A 29 7.25 10.25 7.05
C LEU A 29 6.25 10.94 7.99
N GLU A 30 5.58 10.20 8.88
CA GLU A 30 4.66 10.80 9.84
C GLU A 30 5.38 11.69 10.85
N GLU A 31 4.66 12.69 11.34
CA GLU A 31 5.09 13.56 12.43
C GLU A 31 4.01 13.56 13.51
N GLY A 32 4.28 12.93 14.66
CA GLY A 32 3.33 12.87 15.77
C GLY A 32 2.05 12.09 15.45
N GLY A 33 2.13 11.08 14.59
CA GLY A 33 1.00 10.31 14.08
C GLY A 33 0.25 10.99 12.94
N MET A 34 0.72 12.15 12.45
CA MET A 34 0.01 12.96 11.46
C MET A 34 0.71 12.97 10.10
N PRO A 35 -0.04 13.05 8.97
CA PRO A 35 0.55 13.21 7.65
C PRO A 35 0.92 14.69 7.41
N GLY A 36 2.07 15.10 7.95
CA GLY A 36 2.64 16.44 7.79
C GLY A 36 3.13 16.75 6.37
N GLU A 37 3.82 17.87 6.18
CA GLU A 37 4.17 18.40 4.85
C GLU A 37 4.95 17.40 3.99
N ARG A 38 6.00 16.79 4.54
CA ARG A 38 6.84 15.84 3.80
C ARG A 38 6.07 14.58 3.37
N TYR A 39 5.15 14.12 4.21
CA TYR A 39 4.26 13.01 3.91
C TYR A 39 3.37 13.34 2.71
N GLN A 40 2.77 14.54 2.72
CA GLN A 40 1.85 14.99 1.67
C GLN A 40 2.59 15.24 0.35
N ALA A 41 3.76 15.89 0.39
CA ALA A 41 4.58 16.15 -0.79
C ALA A 41 4.98 14.86 -1.53
N TYR A 42 5.33 13.80 -0.79
CA TYR A 42 5.64 12.48 -1.34
C TYR A 42 4.48 11.87 -2.15
N HIS A 43 3.25 11.99 -1.66
CA HIS A 43 2.08 11.50 -2.40
C HIS A 43 1.61 12.46 -3.50
N GLU A 44 1.76 13.77 -3.29
CA GLU A 44 1.46 14.79 -4.31
C GLU A 44 2.33 14.61 -5.54
N GLU A 45 3.58 14.18 -5.37
CA GLU A 45 4.48 13.95 -6.50
C GLU A 45 3.98 12.84 -7.44
N LYS A 46 3.40 11.77 -6.89
CA LYS A 46 2.72 10.72 -7.67
C LYS A 46 1.49 11.27 -8.40
N ALA A 47 0.76 12.16 -7.74
CA ALA A 47 -0.42 12.81 -8.31
C ALA A 47 -0.06 13.75 -9.48
N LYS A 48 1.03 14.53 -9.36
CA LYS A 48 1.61 15.32 -10.47
C LYS A 48 2.02 14.42 -11.64
N GLY A 49 2.53 13.24 -11.33
CA GLY A 49 2.95 12.25 -12.30
C GLY A 49 1.83 11.46 -12.98
N GLY A 50 0.56 11.75 -12.69
CA GLY A 50 -0.58 11.19 -13.42
C GLY A 50 -1.26 9.98 -12.80
N ILE A 51 -0.91 9.54 -11.57
CA ILE A 51 -1.56 8.37 -10.94
C ILE A 51 -3.06 8.56 -10.72
N ALA A 52 -3.90 7.53 -10.88
CA ALA A 52 -5.33 7.68 -10.63
C ALA A 52 -5.70 7.70 -9.15
N LEU A 53 -5.12 6.78 -8.37
CA LEU A 53 -5.37 6.66 -6.94
C LEU A 53 -4.04 6.52 -6.20
N THR A 54 -3.81 7.40 -5.24
CA THR A 54 -2.76 7.20 -4.24
C THR A 54 -3.42 6.84 -2.92
N MET A 55 -3.16 5.64 -2.42
CA MET A 55 -3.52 5.26 -1.07
C MET A 55 -2.35 5.52 -0.14
N PHE A 56 -2.67 5.97 1.07
CA PHE A 56 -1.69 6.30 2.10
C PHE A 56 -2.06 5.64 3.43
N GLY A 57 -1.27 5.92 4.45
CA GLY A 57 -1.19 5.11 5.64
C GLY A 57 -0.39 3.85 5.33
N GLY A 58 -0.66 2.81 6.08
CA GLY A 58 0.13 1.59 6.09
C GLY A 58 0.01 1.04 7.49
N SER A 59 -1.14 0.44 7.75
CA SER A 59 -1.65 0.16 9.09
C SER A 59 -1.98 1.41 9.91
N SER A 60 -2.70 2.41 9.38
CA SER A 60 -3.11 3.57 10.22
C SER A 60 -3.99 3.11 11.38
N ASN A 61 -3.65 3.51 12.59
CA ASN A 61 -4.23 2.97 13.82
C ASN A 61 -5.57 3.63 14.13
N VAL A 62 -6.59 2.81 14.42
CA VAL A 62 -7.93 3.29 14.78
C VAL A 62 -8.16 3.41 16.29
N ALA A 63 -7.31 2.77 17.11
CA ALA A 63 -7.50 2.66 18.55
C ALA A 63 -6.17 2.71 19.32
N VAL A 64 -6.25 3.12 20.59
CA VAL A 64 -5.11 3.33 21.48
C VAL A 64 -4.36 2.03 21.84
N ASP A 65 -5.05 0.90 21.84
CA ASP A 65 -4.51 -0.45 22.07
C ASP A 65 -3.97 -1.12 20.79
N SER A 66 -3.88 -0.35 19.70
CA SER A 66 -3.10 -0.67 18.51
C SER A 66 -2.02 0.39 18.33
N PRO A 67 -0.96 0.42 19.15
CA PRO A 67 0.04 1.48 19.12
C PRO A 67 0.86 1.49 17.81
N SER A 68 1.47 2.64 17.51
CA SER A 68 2.37 2.79 16.36
C SER A 68 3.69 2.04 16.62
N VAL A 69 3.95 1.02 15.82
CA VAL A 69 5.19 0.22 15.87
C VAL A 69 6.05 0.40 14.61
N PHE A 70 5.46 0.93 13.54
CA PHE A 70 6.15 1.16 12.26
C PHE A 70 6.07 2.60 11.76
N ARG A 71 5.88 3.58 12.65
CA ARG A 71 5.58 5.00 12.29
C ARG A 71 4.29 5.11 11.47
N GLN A 72 3.22 4.56 12.05
CA GLN A 72 1.86 4.58 11.51
C GLN A 72 1.18 5.91 11.83
N LEU A 73 0.20 6.28 11.01
CA LEU A 73 -0.68 7.40 11.29
C LEU A 73 -1.68 7.03 12.39
N ASP A 74 -2.12 8.02 13.16
CA ASP A 74 -3.20 7.89 14.14
C ASP A 74 -4.49 8.48 13.56
N VAL A 75 -5.45 7.61 13.27
CA VAL A 75 -6.81 7.98 12.84
C VAL A 75 -7.85 7.76 13.95
N GLY A 76 -7.38 7.48 15.17
CA GLY A 76 -8.17 7.35 16.40
C GLY A 76 -8.51 8.70 17.06
N THR A 77 -7.91 9.80 16.61
CA THR A 77 -8.10 11.16 17.15
C THR A 77 -8.61 12.14 16.10
N ASP A 78 -9.44 13.11 16.52
CA ASP A 78 -9.97 14.17 15.66
C ASP A 78 -8.85 15.13 15.17
N THR A 79 -7.70 15.14 15.83
CA THR A 79 -6.51 15.93 15.44
C THR A 79 -6.07 15.67 13.99
N VAL A 80 -6.36 14.49 13.44
CA VAL A 80 -5.97 14.12 12.07
C VAL A 80 -6.77 14.87 11.00
N ILE A 81 -8.00 15.31 11.31
CA ILE A 81 -8.96 15.83 10.32
C ILE A 81 -8.37 17.00 9.51
N PRO A 82 -7.81 18.07 10.11
CA PRO A 82 -7.28 19.19 9.33
C PRO A 82 -6.07 18.80 8.47
N TYR A 83 -5.31 17.78 8.86
CA TYR A 83 -4.21 17.26 8.03
C TYR A 83 -4.77 16.53 6.81
N LEU A 84 -5.81 15.72 7.00
CA LEU A 84 -6.47 15.01 5.91
C LEU A 84 -7.12 16.00 4.93
N GLN A 85 -7.78 17.05 5.39
CA GLN A 85 -8.41 18.07 4.54
C GLN A 85 -7.38 18.75 3.61
N ARG A 86 -6.27 19.22 4.16
CA ARG A 86 -5.18 19.80 3.34
C ARG A 86 -4.62 18.77 2.37
N PHE A 87 -4.52 17.52 2.80
CA PHE A 87 -3.97 16.45 1.97
C PHE A 87 -4.92 16.10 0.81
N SER A 88 -6.22 15.95 1.07
CA SER A 88 -7.22 15.69 0.03
C SER A 88 -7.26 16.82 -0.98
N GLU A 89 -7.32 18.08 -0.53
CA GLU A 89 -7.31 19.25 -1.41
C GLU A 89 -6.11 19.26 -2.36
N ARG A 90 -4.90 19.00 -1.84
CA ARG A 90 -3.67 18.92 -2.65
C ARG A 90 -3.75 17.84 -3.71
N ILE A 91 -4.22 16.66 -3.36
CA ILE A 91 -4.24 15.50 -4.27
C ILE A 91 -5.35 15.64 -5.30
N HIS A 92 -6.54 16.09 -4.88
CA HIS A 92 -7.66 16.40 -5.77
C HIS A 92 -7.32 17.51 -6.75
N GLY A 93 -6.57 18.55 -6.32
CA GLY A 93 -6.07 19.61 -7.19
C GLY A 93 -5.12 19.12 -8.29
N ARG A 94 -4.58 17.90 -8.19
CA ARG A 94 -3.79 17.23 -9.24
C ARG A 94 -4.59 16.21 -10.05
N GLY A 95 -5.90 16.10 -9.81
CA GLY A 95 -6.80 15.18 -10.51
C GLY A 95 -6.65 13.70 -10.13
N ALA A 96 -6.04 13.40 -8.97
CA ALA A 96 -5.95 12.05 -8.42
C ALA A 96 -6.91 11.87 -7.25
N ARG A 97 -7.23 10.61 -6.93
CA ARG A 97 -8.01 10.22 -5.74
C ARG A 97 -7.09 9.84 -4.58
N LEU A 98 -7.58 10.01 -3.36
CA LEU A 98 -6.85 9.79 -2.12
C LEU A 98 -7.67 8.92 -1.16
N MET A 99 -7.07 7.84 -0.67
CA MET A 99 -7.69 6.94 0.31
C MET A 99 -6.71 6.53 1.41
N CYS A 100 -7.22 6.25 2.61
CA CYS A 100 -6.42 5.79 3.75
C CYS A 100 -6.63 4.30 4.02
N GLN A 101 -5.57 3.57 4.34
CA GLN A 101 -5.69 2.24 4.95
C GLN A 101 -5.77 2.35 6.47
N ILE A 102 -6.87 1.87 7.05
CA ILE A 102 -7.11 1.86 8.50
C ILE A 102 -7.04 0.42 9.04
N THR A 103 -6.62 0.28 10.30
CA THR A 103 -6.51 -1.03 10.93
C THR A 103 -6.48 -0.96 12.46
N HIS A 104 -6.72 -2.12 13.05
CA HIS A 104 -6.22 -2.52 14.37
C HIS A 104 -5.20 -3.67 14.20
N LEU A 105 -4.02 -3.58 14.80
CA LEU A 105 -2.94 -4.58 14.67
C LEU A 105 -3.30 -5.93 15.31
N GLY A 106 -4.14 -5.91 16.33
CA GLY A 106 -4.52 -7.11 17.08
C GLY A 106 -3.28 -7.76 17.72
N ARG A 107 -3.12 -9.09 17.57
CA ARG A 107 -1.96 -9.81 18.12
C ARG A 107 -0.61 -9.34 17.55
N ARG A 108 -0.59 -8.70 16.38
CA ARG A 108 0.63 -8.17 15.72
C ARG A 108 1.14 -6.88 16.37
N GLY A 109 0.40 -6.31 17.32
CA GLY A 109 0.84 -5.14 18.07
C GLY A 109 2.01 -5.45 19.00
N GLU A 110 2.62 -4.38 19.52
CA GLU A 110 3.66 -4.42 20.54
C GLU A 110 3.06 -3.92 21.87
N PRO A 111 2.88 -4.78 22.89
CA PRO A 111 2.29 -4.38 24.17
C PRO A 111 3.15 -3.37 24.95
N TYR A 112 4.43 -3.21 24.62
CA TYR A 112 5.32 -2.23 25.25
C TYR A 112 5.41 -0.89 24.49
N ALA A 113 4.65 -0.73 23.41
CA ALA A 113 4.59 0.53 22.65
C ALA A 113 3.43 1.42 23.15
N GLY A 114 3.55 2.73 22.89
CA GLY A 114 2.50 3.70 23.22
C GLY A 114 2.13 3.72 24.70
N GLN A 115 0.87 3.42 25.01
CA GLN A 115 0.29 3.45 26.37
C GLN A 115 0.50 2.15 27.16
N TRP A 116 1.34 1.23 26.66
CA TRP A 116 1.65 -0.03 27.33
C TRP A 116 0.42 -0.90 27.61
N LEU A 117 -0.54 -0.87 26.68
CA LEU A 117 -1.77 -1.65 26.75
C LEU A 117 -1.52 -3.05 26.20
N ALA A 118 -2.17 -4.05 26.81
CA ALA A 118 -2.13 -5.41 26.31
C ALA A 118 -2.67 -5.47 24.86
N THR A 119 -1.98 -6.21 23.99
CA THR A 119 -2.52 -6.52 22.67
C THR A 119 -3.75 -7.39 22.82
N VAL A 120 -4.72 -7.21 21.92
CA VAL A 120 -5.98 -7.95 21.93
C VAL A 120 -6.14 -8.77 20.65
N ALA A 121 -6.82 -9.92 20.74
CA ALA A 121 -7.02 -10.84 19.63
C ALA A 121 -8.26 -11.72 19.86
N PRO A 122 -8.76 -12.44 18.84
CA PRO A 122 -9.85 -13.40 19.03
C PRO A 122 -9.49 -14.53 20.00
N SER A 123 -8.23 -14.93 20.10
CA SER A 123 -7.76 -15.98 21.01
C SER A 123 -6.33 -15.74 21.48
N ARG A 124 -5.92 -16.41 22.57
CA ARG A 124 -4.56 -16.33 23.16
C ARG A 124 -3.50 -17.10 22.35
N VAL A 125 -3.39 -16.81 21.06
CA VAL A 125 -2.37 -17.40 20.17
C VAL A 125 -1.17 -16.46 20.12
N ARG A 126 0.00 -16.96 20.53
CA ARG A 126 1.25 -16.21 20.50
C ARG A 126 1.55 -15.69 19.09
N GLU A 127 1.98 -14.45 18.98
CA GLU A 127 2.46 -13.88 17.73
C GLU A 127 3.93 -14.24 17.48
N THR A 128 4.29 -14.59 16.24
CA THR A 128 5.59 -15.20 15.95
C THR A 128 6.72 -14.17 15.85
N LEU A 129 6.48 -13.02 15.22
CA LEU A 129 7.46 -11.97 14.93
C LEU A 129 7.80 -11.11 16.16
N HIS A 130 6.78 -10.53 16.79
CA HIS A 130 6.80 -9.65 17.95
C HIS A 130 6.71 -10.42 19.28
N ARG A 131 6.40 -11.72 19.24
CA ARG A 131 6.50 -12.65 20.38
C ARG A 131 5.53 -12.38 21.54
N SER A 132 4.59 -11.45 21.37
CA SER A 132 3.57 -11.12 22.35
C SER A 132 2.49 -12.21 22.43
N ILE A 133 1.86 -12.35 23.61
CA ILE A 133 0.68 -13.19 23.81
C ILE A 133 -0.49 -12.24 24.09
N PRO A 134 -1.50 -12.17 23.19
CA PRO A 134 -2.58 -11.22 23.33
C PRO A 134 -3.58 -11.65 24.42
N LYS A 135 -4.29 -10.67 24.98
CA LYS A 135 -5.55 -10.89 25.68
C LYS A 135 -6.60 -11.36 24.67
N GLU A 136 -7.34 -12.40 25.04
CA GLU A 136 -8.54 -12.78 24.30
C GLU A 136 -9.63 -11.73 24.51
N MET A 137 -10.19 -11.22 23.40
CA MET A 137 -11.21 -10.16 23.43
C MET A 137 -12.49 -10.63 24.09
N ASP A 138 -13.02 -9.79 24.98
CA ASP A 138 -14.40 -9.91 25.47
C ASP A 138 -15.37 -9.08 24.61
N SER A 139 -16.66 -9.10 24.94
CA SER A 139 -17.68 -8.34 24.21
C SER A 139 -17.44 -6.83 24.27
N HIS A 140 -16.90 -6.31 25.38
CA HIS A 140 -16.58 -4.89 25.51
C HIS A 140 -15.45 -4.49 24.56
N ASP A 141 -14.40 -5.31 24.44
CA ASP A 141 -13.33 -5.08 23.46
C ASP A 141 -13.85 -5.07 22.03
N ILE A 142 -14.69 -6.04 21.67
CA ILE A 142 -15.31 -6.14 20.34
C ILE A 142 -16.09 -4.86 20.03
N ASP A 143 -17.02 -4.49 20.91
CA ASP A 143 -17.89 -3.33 20.71
C ASP A 143 -17.10 -2.01 20.63
N ARG A 144 -16.09 -1.85 21.49
CA ARG A 144 -15.24 -0.67 21.51
C ARG A 144 -14.44 -0.54 20.21
N ILE A 145 -13.84 -1.62 19.73
CA ILE A 145 -13.01 -1.59 18.52
C ILE A 145 -13.87 -1.40 17.27
N VAL A 146 -15.06 -2.02 17.21
CA VAL A 146 -16.03 -1.77 16.12
C VAL A 146 -16.39 -0.28 16.06
N ARG A 147 -16.69 0.36 17.21
CA ARG A 147 -16.91 1.82 17.27
C ARG A 147 -15.69 2.62 16.84
N ALA A 148 -14.47 2.17 17.17
CA ALA A 148 -13.23 2.84 16.79
C ALA A 148 -13.02 2.84 15.26
N TYR A 149 -13.31 1.73 14.58
CA TYR A 149 -13.30 1.69 13.10
C TYR A 149 -14.31 2.66 12.49
N GLY A 150 -15.55 2.70 13.00
CA GLY A 150 -16.56 3.66 12.55
C GLY A 150 -16.13 5.11 12.75
N ALA A 151 -15.58 5.46 13.93
CA ALA A 151 -15.07 6.80 14.20
C ALA A 151 -13.88 7.19 13.30
N ALA A 152 -12.96 6.25 13.02
CA ALA A 152 -11.87 6.48 12.09
C ALA A 152 -12.36 6.72 10.65
N ALA A 153 -13.37 5.96 10.20
CA ALA A 153 -13.98 6.17 8.90
C ALA A 153 -14.67 7.54 8.78
N ARG A 154 -15.39 7.96 9.83
CA ARG A 154 -15.97 9.31 9.93
C ARG A 154 -14.90 10.39 9.75
N ARG A 155 -13.78 10.30 10.49
CA ARG A 155 -12.66 11.26 10.37
C ARG A 155 -12.04 11.27 8.99
N CYS A 156 -11.92 10.11 8.35
CA CYS A 156 -11.46 10.01 6.97
C CYS A 156 -12.41 10.72 5.99
N LYS A 157 -13.73 10.57 6.17
CA LYS A 157 -14.75 11.28 5.39
C LYS A 157 -14.72 12.79 5.61
N GLU A 158 -14.71 13.23 6.88
CA GLU A 158 -14.59 14.65 7.27
C GLU A 158 -13.26 15.26 6.80
N GLY A 159 -12.24 14.42 6.68
CA GLY A 159 -10.93 14.70 6.09
C GLY A 159 -10.93 14.85 4.57
N GLY A 160 -12.07 14.73 3.89
CA GLY A 160 -12.18 14.90 2.44
C GLY A 160 -11.62 13.74 1.62
N LEU A 161 -11.35 12.58 2.21
CA LEU A 161 -10.88 11.42 1.45
C LEU A 161 -11.99 10.87 0.51
N ASP A 162 -11.59 10.21 -0.57
CA ASP A 162 -12.55 9.54 -1.48
C ASP A 162 -13.02 8.19 -0.93
N GLY A 163 -12.29 7.64 0.06
CA GLY A 163 -12.57 6.35 0.66
C GLY A 163 -11.50 5.88 1.63
N ILE A 164 -11.69 4.67 2.15
CA ILE A 164 -10.71 3.92 2.93
C ILE A 164 -10.57 2.49 2.42
N GLU A 165 -9.55 1.79 2.88
CA GLU A 165 -9.59 0.33 2.99
C GLU A 165 -9.34 -0.11 4.44
N ALA A 166 -10.01 -1.18 4.87
CA ALA A 166 -9.71 -1.85 6.13
C ALA A 166 -8.73 -3.01 5.89
N LEU A 167 -7.61 -3.03 6.61
CA LEU A 167 -6.61 -4.10 6.53
C LEU A 167 -7.04 -5.34 7.30
N ALA A 168 -7.24 -6.45 6.59
CA ALA A 168 -7.54 -7.75 7.18
C ALA A 168 -6.31 -8.64 7.36
N GLY A 169 -5.58 -8.92 6.28
CA GLY A 169 -4.55 -9.97 6.31
C GLY A 169 -3.49 -9.72 7.38
N GLY A 170 -3.34 -10.68 8.31
CA GLY A 170 -2.43 -10.58 9.46
C GLY A 170 -2.85 -9.59 10.56
N HIS A 171 -3.93 -8.83 10.37
CA HIS A 171 -4.45 -7.80 11.27
C HIS A 171 -5.77 -8.24 11.89
N LEU A 172 -6.34 -7.43 12.79
CA LEU A 172 -7.40 -7.93 13.68
C LEU A 172 -8.59 -8.56 12.94
N ILE A 173 -9.06 -7.97 11.84
CA ILE A 173 -10.16 -8.55 11.05
C ILE A 173 -9.75 -9.93 10.51
N GLY A 174 -8.59 -10.06 9.86
CA GLY A 174 -8.12 -11.34 9.35
C GLY A 174 -7.79 -12.35 10.45
N GLN A 175 -7.39 -11.89 11.64
CA GLN A 175 -7.17 -12.76 12.80
C GLN A 175 -8.49 -13.43 13.24
N PHE A 176 -9.63 -12.74 13.15
CA PHE A 176 -10.95 -13.36 13.38
C PHE A 176 -11.34 -14.32 12.25
N LEU A 177 -11.00 -14.00 10.99
CA LEU A 177 -11.32 -14.86 9.85
C LEU A 177 -10.54 -16.18 9.87
N SER A 178 -9.26 -16.16 10.24
CA SER A 178 -8.38 -17.32 10.14
C SER A 178 -8.56 -18.33 11.29
N PRO A 179 -8.77 -19.62 10.99
CA PRO A 179 -8.83 -20.67 12.02
C PRO A 179 -7.48 -20.89 12.72
N ALA A 180 -6.36 -20.44 12.13
CA ALA A 180 -5.05 -20.50 12.77
C ALA A 180 -4.96 -19.62 14.03
N THR A 181 -5.71 -18.52 14.04
CA THR A 181 -5.66 -17.49 15.09
C THR A 181 -6.95 -17.36 15.89
N ASN A 182 -8.08 -17.79 15.34
CA ASN A 182 -9.38 -17.77 16.01
C ASN A 182 -9.79 -19.17 16.46
N ARG A 183 -9.68 -19.42 17.76
CA ARG A 183 -10.03 -20.68 18.43
C ARG A 183 -11.23 -20.51 19.37
N ARG A 184 -12.02 -19.45 19.18
CA ARG A 184 -13.14 -19.16 20.07
C ARG A 184 -14.23 -20.23 19.94
N PRO A 185 -14.86 -20.64 21.05
CA PRO A 185 -16.00 -21.55 21.03
C PRO A 185 -17.35 -20.83 20.92
N ASP A 186 -17.36 -19.49 20.92
CA ASP A 186 -18.56 -18.67 20.94
C ASP A 186 -19.02 -18.23 19.54
N GLY A 187 -19.98 -17.31 19.48
CA GLY A 187 -20.55 -16.77 18.23
C GLY A 187 -19.57 -16.01 17.33
N PHE A 188 -18.30 -15.86 17.74
CA PHE A 188 -17.25 -15.24 16.94
C PHE A 188 -16.19 -16.23 16.46
N GLY A 189 -16.33 -17.54 16.74
CA GLY A 189 -15.41 -18.59 16.27
C GLY A 189 -16.11 -19.88 15.86
N GLY A 190 -15.33 -20.89 15.53
CA GLY A 190 -15.84 -22.15 14.98
C GLY A 190 -16.22 -22.02 13.50
N SER A 191 -17.52 -21.89 13.20
CA SER A 191 -18.02 -21.84 11.82
C SER A 191 -17.49 -20.63 11.04
N LEU A 192 -17.47 -20.75 9.70
CA LEU A 192 -17.04 -19.67 8.82
C LEU A 192 -17.90 -18.40 9.04
N GLN A 193 -19.21 -18.54 9.18
CA GLN A 193 -20.13 -17.43 9.44
C GLN A 193 -19.82 -16.71 10.77
N ASN A 194 -19.51 -17.47 11.82
CA ASN A 194 -19.12 -16.87 13.11
C ASN A 194 -17.79 -16.14 13.03
N ARG A 195 -16.81 -16.69 12.31
CA ARG A 195 -15.51 -16.03 12.07
C ARG A 195 -15.66 -14.74 11.26
N CYS A 196 -16.62 -14.66 10.33
CA CYS A 196 -16.94 -13.44 9.58
C CYS A 196 -17.59 -12.34 10.44
N ARG A 197 -18.28 -12.71 11.53
CA ARG A 197 -19.14 -11.80 12.32
C ARG A 197 -18.44 -10.51 12.74
N PHE A 198 -17.22 -10.62 13.27
CA PHE A 198 -16.46 -9.42 13.68
C PHE A 198 -16.18 -8.48 12.51
N GLY A 199 -15.73 -9.03 11.38
CA GLY A 199 -15.48 -8.24 10.17
C GLY A 199 -16.75 -7.57 9.65
N LEU A 200 -17.88 -8.29 9.63
CA LEU A 200 -19.17 -7.74 9.22
C LEU A 200 -19.61 -6.56 10.09
N MET A 201 -19.52 -6.70 11.42
CA MET A 201 -19.79 -5.60 12.36
C MET A 201 -18.89 -4.38 12.12
N VAL A 202 -17.61 -4.61 11.81
CA VAL A 202 -16.67 -3.52 11.49
C VAL A 202 -17.09 -2.79 10.21
N PHE A 203 -17.38 -3.51 9.12
CA PHE A 203 -17.77 -2.87 7.87
C PHE A 203 -19.14 -2.19 7.92
N GLU A 204 -20.10 -2.75 8.66
CA GLU A 204 -21.38 -2.10 8.96
C GLU A 204 -21.16 -0.78 9.71
N ALA A 205 -20.32 -0.78 10.76
CA ALA A 205 -20.02 0.43 11.53
C ALA A 205 -19.30 1.50 10.69
N ILE A 206 -18.38 1.09 9.81
CA ILE A 206 -17.72 1.97 8.85
C ILE A 206 -18.75 2.59 7.90
N ARG A 207 -19.62 1.77 7.29
CA ARG A 207 -20.63 2.22 6.33
C ARG A 207 -21.61 3.20 6.99
N LYS A 208 -22.11 2.87 8.18
CA LYS A 208 -23.01 3.73 8.96
C LYS A 208 -22.39 5.09 9.29
N ALA A 209 -21.08 5.14 9.56
CA ALA A 209 -20.40 6.36 9.96
C ALA A 209 -19.97 7.24 8.77
N ALA A 210 -19.63 6.65 7.62
CA ALA A 210 -19.11 7.38 6.47
C ALA A 210 -20.14 7.63 5.35
N GLY A 211 -21.27 6.90 5.36
CA GLY A 211 -22.34 6.97 4.37
C GLY A 211 -22.10 6.12 3.12
N ASP A 212 -23.14 6.00 2.29
CA ASP A 212 -23.12 5.19 1.06
C ASP A 212 -22.23 5.77 -0.04
N ASP A 213 -21.95 7.07 0.04
CA ASP A 213 -21.11 7.80 -0.90
C ASP A 213 -19.61 7.80 -0.52
N PHE A 214 -19.19 7.02 0.46
CA PHE A 214 -17.76 6.88 0.79
C PHE A 214 -17.27 5.51 0.35
N LEU A 215 -16.17 5.43 -0.40
CA LEU A 215 -15.68 4.12 -0.83
C LEU A 215 -15.06 3.35 0.34
N VAL A 216 -15.44 2.08 0.47
CA VAL A 216 -14.98 1.18 1.52
C VAL A 216 -14.37 -0.06 0.90
N GLY A 217 -13.04 -0.17 0.97
CA GLY A 217 -12.28 -1.30 0.47
C GLY A 217 -11.98 -2.36 1.53
N PHE A 218 -11.81 -3.59 1.07
CA PHE A 218 -11.34 -4.69 1.91
C PHE A 218 -9.94 -5.14 1.45
N ARG A 219 -8.90 -4.84 2.24
CA ARG A 219 -7.54 -5.32 1.96
C ARG A 219 -7.39 -6.75 2.45
N TYR A 220 -7.70 -7.67 1.54
CA TYR A 220 -8.18 -9.01 1.82
C TYR A 220 -7.18 -10.10 1.40
N VAL A 221 -6.97 -11.10 2.24
CA VAL A 221 -6.12 -12.25 1.94
C VAL A 221 -6.90 -13.27 1.14
N ILE A 222 -6.41 -13.62 -0.05
CA ILE A 222 -7.07 -14.59 -0.92
C ILE A 222 -6.66 -16.04 -0.65
N ASP A 223 -5.53 -16.22 0.04
CA ASP A 223 -4.98 -17.50 0.49
C ASP A 223 -3.84 -17.19 1.48
N GLU A 224 -3.78 -17.84 2.65
CA GLU A 224 -2.71 -17.66 3.62
C GLU A 224 -1.45 -18.49 3.31
N GLY A 225 -1.50 -19.37 2.31
CA GLY A 225 -0.36 -20.15 1.81
C GLY A 225 0.21 -21.13 2.84
N ALA A 226 -0.54 -21.45 3.88
CA ALA A 226 -0.04 -22.23 5.01
C ALA A 226 -1.09 -23.16 5.62
N ALA A 227 -0.61 -24.33 6.03
CA ALA A 227 -1.45 -25.35 6.67
C ALA A 227 -2.17 -24.79 7.91
N GLY A 228 -3.47 -25.05 7.99
CA GLY A 228 -4.34 -24.62 9.08
C GLY A 228 -4.76 -23.15 9.05
N GLY A 229 -4.36 -22.40 8.02
CA GLY A 229 -4.86 -21.05 7.74
C GLY A 229 -6.09 -21.07 6.82
N LEU A 230 -6.42 -19.90 6.26
CA LEU A 230 -7.40 -19.77 5.19
C LEU A 230 -6.81 -20.25 3.87
N ASP A 231 -7.51 -21.17 3.21
CA ASP A 231 -7.25 -21.55 1.81
C ASP A 231 -8.08 -20.72 0.84
N PHE A 232 -7.77 -20.84 -0.46
CA PHE A 232 -8.45 -20.11 -1.53
C PHE A 232 -9.97 -20.28 -1.52
N ASP A 233 -10.48 -21.50 -1.37
CA ASP A 233 -11.92 -21.77 -1.45
C ASP A 233 -12.67 -21.16 -0.26
N SER A 234 -12.12 -21.31 0.96
CA SER A 234 -12.65 -20.62 2.14
C SER A 234 -12.62 -19.11 1.96
N CYS A 235 -11.56 -18.58 1.35
CA CYS A 235 -11.45 -17.16 1.07
C CYS A 235 -12.48 -16.67 0.04
N VAL A 236 -12.84 -17.47 -0.96
CA VAL A 236 -13.93 -17.15 -1.90
C VAL A 236 -15.29 -17.15 -1.19
N GLU A 237 -15.57 -18.13 -0.33
CA GLU A 237 -16.81 -18.17 0.45
C GLU A 237 -16.96 -16.96 1.38
N ILE A 238 -15.88 -16.60 2.08
CA ILE A 238 -15.84 -15.38 2.92
C ILE A 238 -16.10 -14.15 2.05
N ALA A 239 -15.42 -14.00 0.92
CA ALA A 239 -15.61 -12.85 0.04
C ALA A 239 -17.08 -12.70 -0.41
N ARG A 240 -17.74 -13.80 -0.78
CA ARG A 240 -19.17 -13.80 -1.16
C ARG A 240 -20.08 -13.36 -0.02
N ILE A 241 -19.76 -13.71 1.23
CA ILE A 241 -20.51 -13.22 2.40
C ILE A 241 -20.38 -11.71 2.52
N PHE A 242 -19.16 -11.16 2.42
CA PHE A 242 -18.95 -9.71 2.51
C PHE A 242 -19.57 -8.95 1.33
N GLU A 243 -19.59 -9.54 0.13
CA GLU A 243 -20.31 -8.99 -1.03
C GLU A 243 -21.82 -8.94 -0.80
N ALA A 244 -22.40 -10.03 -0.29
CA ALA A 244 -23.85 -10.13 -0.05
C ALA A 244 -24.37 -9.11 0.97
N GLU A 245 -23.55 -8.75 1.96
CA GLU A 245 -23.87 -7.74 2.98
C GLU A 245 -23.77 -6.30 2.43
N GLY A 246 -23.07 -6.09 1.31
CA GLY A 246 -23.12 -4.84 0.55
C GLY A 246 -22.42 -3.63 1.19
N HIS A 247 -21.61 -3.84 2.23
CA HIS A 247 -20.88 -2.76 2.92
C HIS A 247 -19.53 -2.40 2.28
N ILE A 248 -18.98 -3.26 1.43
CA ILE A 248 -17.70 -3.06 0.75
C ILE A 248 -17.89 -2.78 -0.75
N ASP A 249 -16.94 -2.07 -1.34
CA ASP A 249 -17.00 -1.58 -2.72
C ASP A 249 -15.92 -2.15 -3.63
N PHE A 250 -14.85 -2.71 -3.05
CA PHE A 250 -13.77 -3.36 -3.77
C PHE A 250 -12.94 -4.26 -2.85
N PHE A 251 -12.29 -5.25 -3.45
CA PHE A 251 -11.24 -6.03 -2.81
C PHE A 251 -9.87 -5.52 -3.24
N ASN A 252 -8.96 -5.38 -2.28
CA ASN A 252 -7.55 -5.16 -2.54
C ASN A 252 -6.80 -6.41 -2.10
N ALA A 253 -6.62 -7.33 -3.04
CA ALA A 253 -6.18 -8.70 -2.78
C ALA A 253 -4.71 -8.76 -2.38
N ILE A 254 -4.40 -9.60 -1.40
CA ILE A 254 -3.05 -9.99 -0.98
C ILE A 254 -2.97 -11.51 -0.79
N TYR A 255 -1.76 -12.04 -0.75
CA TYR A 255 -1.48 -13.45 -0.56
C TYR A 255 -0.52 -13.65 0.61
N GLY A 256 -0.69 -14.75 1.33
CA GLY A 256 0.21 -15.22 2.38
C GLY A 256 0.05 -14.52 3.71
N ARG A 257 0.83 -14.98 4.70
CA ARG A 257 0.79 -14.47 6.08
C ARG A 257 1.78 -13.32 6.29
N MET A 258 1.55 -12.55 7.35
CA MET A 258 2.40 -11.42 7.77
C MET A 258 3.03 -11.60 9.15
N ASP A 259 2.89 -12.77 9.76
CA ASP A 259 3.35 -13.05 11.13
C ASP A 259 4.77 -13.61 11.20
N THR A 260 5.46 -13.74 10.06
CA THR A 260 6.90 -14.06 10.00
C THR A 260 7.62 -13.10 9.05
N GLU A 261 8.93 -12.88 9.25
CA GLU A 261 9.73 -12.04 8.35
C GLU A 261 9.73 -12.58 6.92
N ILE A 262 9.85 -13.91 6.76
CA ILE A 262 9.88 -14.58 5.45
C ILE A 262 8.53 -14.43 4.74
N GLY A 263 7.41 -14.77 5.40
CA GLY A 263 6.09 -14.62 4.80
C GLY A 263 5.79 -13.17 4.41
N LEU A 264 6.19 -12.21 5.25
CA LEU A 264 6.06 -10.80 4.94
C LEU A 264 6.90 -10.39 3.71
N ALA A 265 8.17 -10.83 3.64
CA ALA A 265 9.12 -10.44 2.60
C ALA A 265 8.94 -11.18 1.26
N VAL A 266 8.36 -12.38 1.26
CA VAL A 266 8.18 -13.21 0.07
C VAL A 266 6.75 -13.13 -0.45
N ASP A 267 5.76 -13.19 0.42
CA ASP A 267 4.36 -13.27 0.01
C ASP A 267 3.78 -11.88 -0.22
N ASN A 268 3.86 -11.03 0.80
CA ASN A 268 3.18 -9.73 0.80
C ASN A 268 4.01 -8.62 0.16
N MET A 269 5.33 -8.64 0.34
CA MET A 269 6.24 -7.62 -0.16
C MET A 269 7.44 -8.20 -0.94
N PRO A 270 7.21 -9.06 -1.97
CA PRO A 270 8.26 -9.79 -2.69
C PRO A 270 9.40 -8.88 -3.16
N GLY A 271 10.61 -9.13 -2.65
CA GLY A 271 11.84 -8.40 -2.98
C GLY A 271 12.49 -8.88 -4.28
N MET A 272 13.74 -8.49 -4.51
CA MET A 272 14.49 -8.79 -5.75
C MET A 272 14.58 -10.30 -6.07
N ALA A 273 14.64 -11.15 -5.04
CA ALA A 273 14.80 -12.60 -5.17
C ALA A 273 13.54 -13.35 -5.62
N SER A 274 12.36 -12.74 -5.58
CA SER A 274 11.12 -13.39 -6.00
C SER A 274 10.97 -13.40 -7.54
N PRO A 275 9.93 -14.01 -8.11
CA PRO A 275 9.46 -13.67 -9.46
C PRO A 275 8.82 -12.28 -9.52
N LEU A 276 8.60 -11.74 -10.73
CA LEU A 276 7.70 -10.61 -10.94
C LEU A 276 6.25 -11.08 -10.78
N ALA A 277 5.41 -10.24 -10.16
CA ALA A 277 3.98 -10.46 -9.98
C ALA A 277 3.59 -11.91 -9.57
N PRO A 278 4.22 -12.51 -8.53
CA PRO A 278 4.10 -13.93 -8.22
C PRO A 278 2.66 -14.40 -7.95
N TRP A 279 1.77 -13.49 -7.54
CA TRP A 279 0.40 -13.80 -7.14
C TRP A 279 -0.65 -13.28 -8.12
N LEU A 280 -0.25 -12.76 -9.28
CA LEU A 280 -1.20 -12.19 -10.25
C LEU A 280 -2.19 -13.24 -10.78
N GLU A 281 -1.73 -14.48 -11.04
CA GLU A 281 -2.59 -15.55 -11.54
C GLU A 281 -3.60 -16.04 -10.50
N PRO A 282 -3.23 -16.36 -9.24
CA PRO A 282 -4.18 -16.65 -8.18
C PRO A 282 -5.18 -15.52 -7.92
N VAL A 283 -4.75 -14.26 -7.99
CA VAL A 283 -5.65 -13.12 -7.87
C VAL A 283 -6.60 -13.00 -9.06
N GLY A 284 -6.12 -13.27 -10.28
CA GLY A 284 -6.96 -13.33 -11.46
C GLY A 284 -8.03 -14.42 -11.38
N ARG A 285 -7.74 -15.55 -10.73
CA ARG A 285 -8.73 -16.57 -10.37
C ARG A 285 -9.74 -16.03 -9.37
N PHE A 286 -9.27 -15.42 -8.27
CA PHE A 286 -10.16 -14.81 -7.27
C PHE A 286 -11.10 -13.77 -7.89
N ARG A 287 -10.60 -12.93 -8.81
CA ARG A 287 -11.40 -11.92 -9.51
C ARG A 287 -12.61 -12.51 -10.24
N ARG A 288 -12.49 -13.73 -10.80
CA ARG A 288 -13.58 -14.41 -11.50
C ARG A 288 -14.66 -14.93 -10.56
N GLU A 289 -14.35 -15.08 -9.27
CA GLU A 289 -15.26 -15.62 -8.26
C GLU A 289 -16.08 -14.54 -7.53
N VAL A 290 -15.73 -13.27 -7.73
CA VAL A 290 -16.35 -12.10 -7.09
C VAL A 290 -16.86 -11.10 -8.14
N SER A 291 -17.90 -10.36 -7.77
CA SER A 291 -18.51 -9.32 -8.61
C SER A 291 -17.86 -7.96 -8.44
N LEU A 292 -17.35 -7.66 -7.24
CA LEU A 292 -16.72 -6.39 -6.92
C LEU A 292 -15.38 -6.21 -7.66
N PRO A 293 -14.95 -4.96 -7.90
CA PRO A 293 -13.63 -4.66 -8.40
C PRO A 293 -12.50 -5.27 -7.57
N VAL A 294 -11.48 -5.79 -8.23
CA VAL A 294 -10.28 -6.37 -7.60
C VAL A 294 -9.03 -5.59 -7.96
N PHE A 295 -8.32 -5.15 -6.92
CA PHE A 295 -7.02 -4.51 -7.00
C PHE A 295 -5.94 -5.43 -6.47
N HIS A 296 -4.70 -5.30 -6.97
CA HIS A 296 -3.58 -6.08 -6.46
C HIS A 296 -2.22 -5.44 -6.72
N ALA A 297 -1.28 -5.72 -5.82
CA ALA A 297 0.10 -5.26 -5.86
C ALA A 297 1.08 -6.44 -6.04
N ALA A 298 1.95 -6.68 -5.04
CA ALA A 298 2.96 -7.74 -5.02
C ALA A 298 3.87 -7.78 -6.27
N ARG A 299 4.73 -6.75 -6.42
CA ARG A 299 5.81 -6.71 -7.43
C ARG A 299 5.34 -6.76 -8.89
N ILE A 300 4.21 -6.11 -9.18
CA ILE A 300 3.94 -5.59 -10.53
C ILE A 300 4.80 -4.34 -10.72
N ALA A 301 6.01 -4.55 -11.26
CA ALA A 301 7.08 -3.55 -11.25
C ALA A 301 7.24 -2.78 -12.57
N ASP A 302 6.71 -3.33 -13.66
CA ASP A 302 6.86 -2.82 -15.03
C ASP A 302 5.49 -2.68 -15.73
N ILE A 303 5.47 -1.90 -16.80
CA ILE A 303 4.27 -1.56 -17.55
C ILE A 303 3.74 -2.77 -18.34
N ALA A 304 4.60 -3.64 -18.87
CA ALA A 304 4.15 -4.80 -19.63
C ALA A 304 3.34 -5.75 -18.75
N THR A 305 3.82 -6.05 -17.54
CA THR A 305 3.10 -6.85 -16.55
C THR A 305 1.79 -6.17 -16.12
N ALA A 306 1.82 -4.85 -15.89
CA ALA A 306 0.62 -4.09 -15.53
C ALA A 306 -0.43 -4.11 -16.65
N ARG A 307 -0.01 -3.93 -17.90
CA ARG A 307 -0.85 -3.98 -19.09
C ARG A 307 -1.45 -5.36 -19.28
N HIS A 308 -0.67 -6.41 -19.07
CA HIS A 308 -1.15 -7.80 -19.09
C HIS A 308 -2.24 -8.05 -18.03
N ALA A 309 -2.04 -7.56 -16.80
CA ALA A 309 -3.02 -7.73 -15.72
C ALA A 309 -4.39 -7.12 -16.06
N ILE A 310 -4.42 -5.90 -16.60
CA ILE A 310 -5.66 -5.22 -16.98
C ILE A 310 -6.26 -5.83 -18.27
N ALA A 311 -5.46 -6.00 -19.32
CA ALA A 311 -5.96 -6.52 -20.60
C ALA A 311 -6.45 -7.98 -20.50
N GLY A 312 -5.85 -8.77 -19.61
CA GLY A 312 -6.26 -10.14 -19.32
C GLY A 312 -7.47 -10.26 -18.39
N GLY A 313 -8.04 -9.14 -17.94
CA GLY A 313 -9.18 -9.14 -17.01
C GLY A 313 -8.86 -9.71 -15.63
N MET A 314 -7.59 -9.69 -15.23
CA MET A 314 -7.15 -10.22 -13.92
C MET A 314 -7.38 -9.21 -12.80
N LEU A 315 -7.32 -7.91 -13.12
CA LEU A 315 -7.50 -6.80 -12.19
C LEU A 315 -8.34 -5.68 -12.84
N ASP A 316 -9.10 -4.96 -12.02
CA ASP A 316 -9.83 -3.76 -12.44
C ASP A 316 -8.99 -2.49 -12.23
N MET A 317 -8.01 -2.53 -11.31
CA MET A 317 -6.99 -1.50 -11.11
C MET A 317 -5.68 -2.16 -10.64
N VAL A 318 -4.56 -1.73 -11.22
CA VAL A 318 -3.25 -2.31 -10.93
C VAL A 318 -2.47 -1.43 -9.96
N ALA A 319 -1.99 -2.03 -8.87
CA ALA A 319 -1.19 -1.32 -7.88
C ALA A 319 0.31 -1.46 -8.13
N MET A 320 0.93 -0.33 -8.42
CA MET A 320 2.35 -0.22 -8.77
C MET A 320 3.14 0.57 -7.71
N THR A 321 2.97 0.24 -6.42
CA THR A 321 3.49 1.05 -5.29
C THR A 321 4.99 1.31 -5.34
N ARG A 322 5.80 0.25 -5.46
CA ARG A 322 7.27 0.41 -5.52
C ARG A 322 7.76 0.94 -6.86
N ALA A 323 6.99 0.75 -7.94
CA ALA A 323 7.27 1.40 -9.22
C ALA A 323 7.06 2.91 -9.12
N GLN A 324 6.00 3.36 -8.46
CA GLN A 324 5.73 4.79 -8.18
C GLN A 324 6.73 5.40 -7.19
N ILE A 325 7.35 4.60 -6.32
CA ILE A 325 8.51 5.03 -5.51
C ILE A 325 9.72 5.26 -6.41
N ALA A 326 10.02 4.34 -7.34
CA ALA A 326 11.13 4.48 -8.27
C ALA A 326 10.91 5.60 -9.30
N ASP A 327 9.68 5.82 -9.73
CA ASP A 327 9.31 6.81 -10.73
C ASP A 327 7.88 7.31 -10.51
N PRO A 328 7.68 8.40 -9.75
CA PRO A 328 6.34 8.94 -9.51
C PRO A 328 5.69 9.47 -10.80
N HIS A 329 6.46 9.68 -11.87
CA HIS A 329 5.99 10.23 -13.15
C HIS A 329 5.79 9.16 -14.22
N LEU A 330 5.77 7.88 -13.84
CA LEU A 330 5.63 6.79 -14.82
C LEU A 330 4.36 6.93 -15.67
N VAL A 331 3.26 7.43 -15.10
CA VAL A 331 1.99 7.55 -15.83
C VAL A 331 2.02 8.70 -16.84
N ARG A 332 2.60 9.84 -16.46
CA ARG A 332 2.88 10.96 -17.39
C ARG A 332 3.70 10.48 -18.58
N LYS A 333 4.78 9.74 -18.33
CA LYS A 333 5.61 9.15 -19.39
C LYS A 333 4.84 8.19 -20.30
N LEU A 334 3.84 7.47 -19.78
CA LEU A 334 2.97 6.65 -20.62
C LEU A 334 2.09 7.51 -21.54
N TYR A 335 1.48 8.58 -21.03
CA TYR A 335 0.71 9.52 -21.86
C TYR A 335 1.58 10.15 -22.96
N ASP A 336 2.84 10.46 -22.64
CA ASP A 336 3.78 11.11 -23.55
C ASP A 336 4.46 10.14 -24.54
N GLY A 337 4.19 8.83 -24.46
CA GLY A 337 4.86 7.82 -25.30
C GLY A 337 6.33 7.58 -24.93
N GLU A 338 6.76 7.99 -23.74
CA GLU A 338 8.12 7.88 -23.22
C GLU A 338 8.31 6.65 -22.30
N GLU A 339 7.65 5.53 -22.58
CA GLU A 339 7.70 4.31 -21.75
C GLU A 339 9.14 3.85 -21.48
N ALA A 340 10.02 3.95 -22.48
CA ALA A 340 11.44 3.58 -22.37
C ALA A 340 12.24 4.45 -21.36
N ARG A 341 11.70 5.59 -20.92
CA ARG A 341 12.32 6.48 -19.92
C ARG A 341 11.79 6.25 -18.50
N ILE A 342 10.89 5.30 -18.31
CA ILE A 342 10.41 4.93 -16.99
C ILE A 342 11.56 4.29 -16.20
N ARG A 343 11.79 4.77 -14.98
CA ARG A 343 12.79 4.20 -14.08
C ARG A 343 12.18 2.96 -13.39
N PRO A 344 12.62 1.73 -13.74
CA PRO A 344 11.98 0.53 -13.22
C PRO A 344 12.32 0.32 -11.74
N CYS A 345 11.38 -0.28 -11.01
CA CYS A 345 11.67 -0.82 -9.68
C CYS A 345 12.33 -2.19 -9.82
N VAL A 346 13.52 -2.36 -9.22
CA VAL A 346 14.24 -3.65 -9.21
C VAL A 346 13.96 -4.51 -7.98
N GLY A 347 13.04 -4.09 -7.11
CA GLY A 347 12.71 -4.84 -5.90
C GLY A 347 13.81 -4.87 -4.84
N ALA A 348 14.76 -3.93 -4.84
CA ALA A 348 15.91 -3.89 -3.92
C ALA A 348 15.57 -3.65 -2.43
N THR A 349 14.27 -3.54 -2.09
CA THR A 349 13.73 -3.40 -0.72
C THR A 349 14.29 -2.27 0.15
N HIS A 350 15.15 -1.40 -0.37
CA HIS A 350 15.68 -0.23 0.36
C HIS A 350 14.59 0.74 0.85
N CYS A 351 13.48 0.80 0.10
CA CYS A 351 12.28 1.56 0.45
C CYS A 351 11.54 1.04 1.70
N MET A 352 11.94 -0.11 2.24
CA MET A 352 11.43 -0.68 3.49
C MET A 352 12.44 -0.58 4.64
N SER A 353 13.61 0.03 4.41
CA SER A 353 14.63 0.22 5.44
C SER A 353 14.15 1.14 6.57
N PRO A 354 14.91 1.28 7.67
CA PRO A 354 14.65 2.30 8.70
C PRO A 354 14.60 3.73 8.15
N HIS A 355 15.16 3.99 6.96
CA HIS A 355 15.16 5.30 6.30
C HIS A 355 14.03 5.48 5.27
N ARG A 356 13.07 4.55 5.19
CA ARG A 356 11.92 4.59 4.27
C ARG A 356 11.28 6.00 4.18
N PRO A 357 10.77 6.39 2.99
CA PRO A 357 10.53 5.57 1.79
C PRO A 357 11.65 5.67 0.74
N VAL A 358 12.90 5.92 1.15
CA VAL A 358 14.03 6.15 0.24
C VAL A 358 14.22 5.03 -0.80
N CYS A 359 14.46 5.42 -2.05
CA CYS A 359 14.62 4.47 -3.14
C CYS A 359 16.09 4.34 -3.53
N LEU A 360 16.54 3.10 -3.81
CA LEU A 360 17.88 2.86 -4.35
C LEU A 360 18.08 3.50 -5.74
N HIS A 361 17.00 3.57 -6.51
CA HIS A 361 17.00 4.06 -7.89
C HIS A 361 16.65 5.56 -8.00
N ASN A 362 15.88 6.09 -7.04
CA ASN A 362 15.39 7.46 -7.07
C ASN A 362 15.83 8.21 -5.81
N ALA A 363 16.86 9.05 -5.95
CA ALA A 363 17.40 9.83 -4.85
C ALA A 363 16.40 10.87 -4.30
N ALA A 364 15.46 11.34 -5.12
CA ALA A 364 14.47 12.34 -4.75
C ALA A 364 13.34 11.78 -3.87
N THR A 365 13.09 10.47 -3.88
CA THR A 365 11.98 9.89 -3.13
C THR A 365 12.14 10.08 -1.63
N GLY A 366 11.08 10.61 -1.01
CA GLY A 366 11.05 10.98 0.39
C GLY A 366 11.83 12.27 0.68
N ARG A 367 12.28 13.01 -0.34
CA ARG A 367 12.99 14.29 -0.23
C ARG A 367 12.38 15.35 -1.15
N GLU A 368 11.11 15.20 -1.51
CA GLU A 368 10.43 15.99 -2.54
C GLU A 368 10.54 17.51 -2.30
N SER A 369 10.53 17.94 -1.04
CA SER A 369 10.66 19.36 -0.66
C SER A 369 12.08 19.93 -0.83
N ALA A 370 13.12 19.09 -0.82
CA ALA A 370 14.52 19.49 -0.89
C ALA A 370 15.23 19.09 -2.19
N LEU A 371 14.74 18.04 -2.85
CA LEU A 371 15.30 17.48 -4.07
C LEU A 371 14.15 17.19 -5.06
N PRO A 372 13.95 18.03 -6.10
CA PRO A 372 12.87 17.85 -7.06
C PRO A 372 13.09 16.64 -7.95
N HIS A 373 12.00 16.06 -8.46
CA HIS A 373 12.04 14.97 -9.43
C HIS A 373 12.34 15.46 -10.85
N ASP A 374 11.84 16.64 -11.21
CA ASP A 374 12.16 17.31 -12.48
C ASP A 374 13.45 18.15 -12.31
N VAL A 375 14.46 17.88 -13.15
CA VAL A 375 15.75 18.58 -13.10
C VAL A 375 15.71 19.86 -13.93
N GLY A 376 15.67 21.00 -13.25
CA GLY A 376 15.71 22.32 -13.90
C GLY A 376 17.08 22.66 -14.52
N ARG A 377 17.07 23.47 -15.59
CA ARG A 377 18.30 23.97 -16.25
C ARG A 377 19.13 24.83 -15.30
N ALA A 378 20.45 24.71 -15.38
CA ALA A 378 21.37 25.60 -14.68
C ALA A 378 21.42 26.99 -15.35
N PRO A 379 21.64 28.08 -14.58
CA PRO A 379 21.74 29.43 -15.14
C PRO A 379 22.97 29.60 -16.05
N ARG A 380 23.99 28.74 -15.89
CA ARG A 380 25.21 28.77 -16.69
C ARG A 380 25.62 27.35 -17.09
N ARG A 381 25.93 27.19 -18.38
CA ARG A 381 26.55 25.96 -18.91
C ARG A 381 28.00 25.86 -18.44
N LEU A 382 28.39 24.68 -17.98
CA LEU A 382 29.74 24.36 -17.50
C LEU A 382 30.24 23.12 -18.25
N ARG A 383 31.55 22.89 -18.21
CA ARG A 383 32.16 21.62 -18.64
C ARG A 383 32.35 20.77 -17.40
N VAL A 384 31.78 19.58 -17.38
CA VAL A 384 31.78 18.65 -16.23
C VAL A 384 32.47 17.36 -16.66
N VAL A 385 33.49 16.96 -15.93
CA VAL A 385 34.17 15.68 -16.12
C VAL A 385 33.79 14.76 -14.98
N VAL A 386 33.26 13.58 -15.32
CA VAL A 386 32.90 12.52 -14.37
C VAL A 386 33.80 11.32 -14.63
N VAL A 387 34.50 10.85 -13.60
CA VAL A 387 35.42 9.70 -13.68
C VAL A 387 34.80 8.52 -12.92
N GLY A 388 34.51 7.44 -13.64
CA GLY A 388 33.80 6.25 -13.17
C GLY A 388 32.36 6.20 -13.68
N GLY A 389 32.03 5.17 -14.46
CA GLY A 389 30.72 4.86 -15.00
C GLY A 389 29.88 3.93 -14.12
N GLY A 390 30.12 3.89 -12.81
CA GLY A 390 29.26 3.24 -11.83
C GLY A 390 27.99 4.06 -11.51
N PRO A 391 27.08 3.56 -10.64
CA PRO A 391 25.80 4.21 -10.37
C PRO A 391 25.92 5.68 -9.93
N ALA A 392 26.89 5.99 -9.08
CA ALA A 392 27.14 7.37 -8.63
C ALA A 392 27.56 8.29 -9.78
N GLY A 393 28.50 7.85 -10.62
CA GLY A 393 28.96 8.62 -11.77
C GLY A 393 27.89 8.75 -12.85
N LEU A 394 27.10 7.70 -13.09
CA LEU A 394 25.98 7.74 -14.02
C LEU A 394 24.90 8.72 -13.58
N GLU A 395 24.53 8.73 -12.30
CA GLU A 395 23.53 9.69 -11.80
C GLU A 395 24.06 11.12 -11.81
N ALA A 396 25.33 11.34 -11.43
CA ALA A 396 25.97 12.65 -11.51
C ALA A 396 26.02 13.17 -12.96
N ALA A 397 26.40 12.32 -13.92
CA ALA A 397 26.45 12.66 -15.33
C ALA A 397 25.05 12.94 -15.90
N ARG A 398 24.05 12.11 -15.57
CA ARG A 398 22.66 12.28 -16.00
C ARG A 398 22.10 13.62 -15.52
N VAL A 399 22.21 13.90 -14.22
CA VAL A 399 21.71 15.16 -13.63
C VAL A 399 22.44 16.36 -14.22
N ALA A 400 23.78 16.31 -14.35
CA ALA A 400 24.54 17.42 -14.94
C ALA A 400 24.13 17.69 -16.40
N ALA A 401 23.88 16.64 -17.19
CA ALA A 401 23.44 16.75 -18.57
C ALA A 401 22.01 17.33 -18.67
N GLU A 402 21.07 16.88 -17.83
CA GLU A 402 19.72 17.44 -17.76
C GLU A 402 19.73 18.92 -17.37
N ARG A 403 20.63 19.32 -16.46
CA ARG A 403 20.88 20.73 -16.13
C ARG A 403 21.46 21.54 -17.29
N GLY A 404 21.91 20.91 -18.37
CA GLY A 404 22.41 21.57 -19.58
C GLY A 404 23.93 21.77 -19.64
N HIS A 405 24.68 21.09 -18.79
CA HIS A 405 26.15 21.13 -18.84
C HIS A 405 26.70 20.28 -19.99
N ASP A 406 27.92 20.57 -20.42
CA ASP A 406 28.70 19.73 -21.34
C ASP A 406 29.43 18.66 -20.51
N VAL A 407 28.94 17.42 -20.54
CA VAL A 407 29.37 16.34 -19.65
C VAL A 407 30.24 15.34 -20.41
N ARG A 408 31.42 15.03 -19.86
CA ARG A 408 32.29 13.93 -20.31
C ARG A 408 32.40 12.89 -19.21
N LEU A 409 31.88 11.70 -19.47
CA LEU A 409 31.99 10.54 -18.59
C LEU A 409 33.13 9.64 -19.07
N HIS A 410 34.08 9.35 -18.19
CA HIS A 410 35.17 8.41 -18.45
C HIS A 410 34.98 7.14 -17.62
N GLU A 411 34.95 5.98 -18.27
CA GLU A 411 34.91 4.67 -17.64
C GLU A 411 36.10 3.85 -18.13
N ALA A 412 36.78 3.16 -17.22
CA ALA A 412 37.94 2.33 -17.53
C ALA A 412 37.50 0.97 -18.10
N ALA A 413 36.35 0.46 -17.67
CA ALA A 413 35.74 -0.76 -18.20
C ALA A 413 35.11 -0.56 -19.58
N ASN A 414 34.84 -1.66 -20.29
CA ASN A 414 34.19 -1.63 -21.60
C ASN A 414 32.66 -1.40 -21.52
N ARG A 415 32.08 -1.32 -20.32
CA ARG A 415 30.64 -1.14 -20.08
C ARG A 415 30.39 -0.28 -18.86
N LEU A 416 29.35 0.55 -18.95
CA LEU A 416 28.82 1.33 -17.82
C LEU A 416 28.05 0.44 -16.83
N GLY A 417 28.11 0.79 -15.56
CA GLY A 417 27.36 0.18 -14.46
C GLY A 417 28.21 -0.15 -13.23
N GLY A 418 29.54 -0.15 -13.35
CA GLY A 418 30.45 -0.42 -12.24
C GLY A 418 30.11 -1.72 -11.51
N GLN A 419 30.03 -1.68 -10.17
CA GLN A 419 29.72 -2.86 -9.35
C GLN A 419 28.31 -3.44 -9.59
N VAL A 420 27.36 -2.68 -10.17
CA VAL A 420 26.04 -3.22 -10.51
C VAL A 420 26.14 -4.27 -11.61
N LEU A 421 27.11 -4.17 -12.52
CA LEU A 421 27.35 -5.22 -13.52
C LEU A 421 27.84 -6.53 -12.91
N LEU A 422 28.47 -6.48 -11.73
CA LEU A 422 28.86 -7.68 -10.99
C LEU A 422 27.65 -8.31 -10.30
N ALA A 423 26.78 -7.47 -9.71
CA ALA A 423 25.57 -7.91 -9.04
C ALA A 423 24.49 -8.46 -10.00
N ALA A 424 24.52 -8.06 -11.27
CA ALA A 424 23.55 -8.50 -12.29
C ALA A 424 23.93 -9.82 -12.99
N ARG A 425 25.08 -10.41 -12.65
CA ARG A 425 25.50 -11.75 -13.10
C ARG A 425 25.03 -12.78 -12.09
#